data_AF-A0A1Y3SAX1-F1
#
_entry.id   AF-A0A1Y3SAX1-F1
#
_cell.length_a   1.000
_cell.length_b   1.000
_cell.length_c   1.000
_cell.angle_alpha   90.00
_cell.angle_beta   90.00
_cell.angle_gamma   90.00
#
_symmetry.space_group_name_H-M   'P 1'
#
loop_
_entity.id
_entity.type
_entity.pdbx_description
1 polymer ?
#
loop_
_entity_poly.entity_id
_entity_poly.type
_entity_poly.pdbx_seq_one_letter_code
_entity_poly.pdbx_strand_id
1 'polypeptide(L)'
;MKKTLYSMCAAFCLAAVLTIPASALQYTVGAPDDYLFGRPTSDDTIYVTTDEPANTDRSKSAARIPPAFGSPTSYTLNAGELLTPNLVNQNSTTGTVAGGGVTVMPPNFSPNTGGSSIGGSISTGYTEVTDDLYYSGGHLGTLKIPAIGLTVKVYQGTGSSTLAKGAGHFSDTSIWDGNVCIAGHNRGVRDDFGDLHTLEPGDTVTWTTKLGMRTYEVVSVEKVLETDTSDTAATSDNRITLYTCVRDQRAYRWMVQAVEI
;
A
#
# COMPACT_ATOMS: atom_id res chain seq x y z
N MET A 1 1.62 66.22 -71.41
CA MET A 1 0.21 65.78 -71.50
C MET A 1 0.05 64.31 -71.88
N LYS A 2 0.72 63.80 -72.93
CA LYS A 2 0.59 62.37 -73.33
C LYS A 2 1.11 61.38 -72.27
N LYS A 3 2.24 61.68 -71.61
CA LYS A 3 2.85 60.80 -70.58
C LYS A 3 1.99 60.63 -69.32
N THR A 4 1.30 61.68 -68.88
CA THR A 4 0.40 61.64 -67.71
C THR A 4 -0.87 60.85 -68.02
N LEU A 5 -1.37 60.90 -69.26
CA LEU A 5 -2.53 60.11 -69.69
C LEU A 5 -2.22 58.60 -69.73
N TYR A 6 -1.04 58.22 -70.24
CA TYR A 6 -0.61 56.81 -70.21
C TYR A 6 -0.40 56.30 -68.78
N SER A 7 0.14 57.13 -67.88
CA SER A 7 0.31 56.77 -66.47
C SER A 7 -1.03 56.56 -65.76
N MET A 8 -2.03 57.41 -66.02
CA MET A 8 -3.37 57.24 -65.46
C MET A 8 -4.10 56.02 -66.02
N CYS A 9 -3.99 55.73 -67.32
CA CYS A 9 -4.53 54.50 -67.91
C CYS A 9 -3.86 53.24 -67.34
N ALA A 10 -2.53 53.25 -67.17
CA ALA A 10 -1.81 52.11 -66.60
C ALA A 10 -2.22 51.86 -65.13
N ALA A 11 -2.38 52.93 -64.34
CA ALA A 11 -2.84 52.81 -62.96
C ALA A 11 -4.28 52.27 -62.86
N PHE A 12 -5.17 52.68 -63.78
CA PHE A 12 -6.54 52.18 -63.81
C PHE A 12 -6.62 50.70 -64.23
N CYS A 13 -5.81 50.29 -65.22
CA CYS A 13 -5.70 48.88 -65.59
C CYS A 13 -5.15 48.01 -64.45
N LEU A 14 -4.18 48.52 -63.66
CA LEU A 14 -3.64 47.78 -62.52
C LEU A 14 -4.66 47.62 -61.39
N ALA A 15 -5.48 48.65 -61.13
CA ALA A 15 -6.53 48.59 -60.10
C ALA A 15 -7.66 47.62 -60.46
N ALA A 16 -8.01 47.51 -61.76
CA ALA A 16 -9.02 46.57 -62.22
C ALA A 16 -8.58 45.08 -62.16
N VAL A 17 -7.26 44.81 -62.21
CA VAL A 17 -6.73 43.44 -62.11
C VAL A 17 -6.65 42.95 -60.66
N LEU A 18 -6.69 43.85 -59.67
CA LEU A 18 -6.55 43.53 -58.24
C LEU A 18 -7.88 43.23 -57.52
N THR A 19 -9.02 43.27 -58.22
CA THR A 19 -10.32 42.92 -57.62
C THR A 19 -10.59 41.43 -57.75
N ILE A 20 -9.95 40.62 -56.89
CA ILE A 20 -10.34 39.22 -56.69
C ILE A 20 -11.41 39.21 -55.59
N PRO A 21 -12.63 38.64 -55.83
CA PRO A 21 -13.61 38.49 -54.76
C PRO A 21 -13.04 37.54 -53.70
N ALA A 22 -13.00 37.99 -52.44
CA ALA A 22 -12.67 37.15 -51.31
C ALA A 22 -13.80 36.13 -51.10
N SER A 23 -13.72 34.97 -51.75
CA SER A 23 -14.56 33.83 -51.42
C SER A 23 -14.00 33.17 -50.16
N ALA A 24 -14.71 33.31 -49.05
CA ALA A 24 -14.42 32.54 -47.85
C ALA A 24 -14.58 31.05 -48.18
N LEU A 25 -13.50 30.28 -48.07
CA LEU A 25 -13.58 28.82 -48.09
C LEU A 25 -14.41 28.38 -46.89
N GLN A 26 -15.69 28.06 -47.11
CA GLN A 26 -16.51 27.41 -46.10
C GLN A 26 -16.05 25.96 -45.99
N TYR A 27 -15.29 25.65 -44.95
CA TYR A 27 -14.96 24.28 -44.59
C TYR A 27 -16.15 23.69 -43.83
N THR A 28 -16.82 22.70 -44.41
CA THR A 28 -17.77 21.87 -43.68
C THR A 28 -17.01 20.63 -43.22
N VAL A 29 -16.73 20.56 -41.92
CA VAL A 29 -16.17 19.34 -41.31
C VAL A 29 -17.32 18.38 -41.11
N GLY A 30 -17.41 17.35 -41.95
CA GLY A 30 -18.32 16.22 -41.73
C GLY A 30 -17.94 15.48 -40.45
N ALA A 31 -18.94 14.93 -39.76
CA ALA A 31 -18.66 14.01 -38.66
C ALA A 31 -17.83 12.82 -39.19
N PRO A 32 -16.87 12.30 -38.41
CA PRO A 32 -16.12 11.12 -38.79
C PRO A 32 -17.08 9.94 -38.98
N ASP A 33 -16.78 9.07 -39.94
CA ASP A 33 -17.57 7.88 -40.16
C ASP A 33 -17.62 6.99 -38.89
N ASP A 34 -18.80 6.43 -38.59
CA ASP A 34 -19.17 5.70 -37.35
C ASP A 34 -18.28 4.49 -36.97
N TYR A 35 -17.30 4.13 -37.78
CA TYR A 35 -16.48 2.93 -37.63
C TYR A 35 -15.02 3.20 -37.24
N LEU A 36 -14.65 4.46 -36.96
CA LEU A 36 -13.31 4.83 -36.44
C LEU A 36 -13.30 5.07 -34.92
N PHE A 37 -14.25 4.50 -34.18
CA PHE A 37 -14.06 4.29 -32.74
C PHE A 37 -13.31 2.97 -32.55
N GLY A 38 -12.33 2.94 -31.65
CA GLY A 38 -11.65 1.69 -31.29
C GLY A 38 -12.68 0.62 -30.95
N ARG A 39 -12.38 -0.65 -31.29
CA ARG A 39 -13.29 -1.77 -31.01
C ARG A 39 -13.81 -1.65 -29.56
N PRO A 40 -15.13 -1.70 -29.34
CA PRO A 40 -15.68 -1.68 -27.99
C PRO A 40 -14.97 -2.72 -27.13
N THR A 41 -14.36 -2.30 -26.03
CA THR A 41 -13.72 -3.21 -25.07
C THR A 41 -14.73 -3.80 -24.09
N SER A 42 -16.00 -3.42 -24.17
CA SER A 42 -17.05 -4.08 -23.40
C SER A 42 -17.42 -5.39 -24.07
N ASP A 43 -16.99 -6.47 -23.44
CA ASP A 43 -17.48 -7.80 -23.71
C ASP A 43 -18.67 -8.04 -22.78
N ASP A 44 -19.89 -8.04 -23.34
CA ASP A 44 -21.13 -8.35 -22.60
C ASP A 44 -21.40 -9.87 -22.53
N THR A 45 -20.46 -10.69 -23.00
CA THR A 45 -20.57 -12.14 -22.94
C THR A 45 -20.44 -12.59 -21.50
N ILE A 46 -21.54 -13.11 -20.91
CA ILE A 46 -21.46 -13.81 -19.63
C ILE A 46 -20.75 -15.14 -19.86
N TYR A 47 -19.46 -15.20 -19.55
CA TYR A 47 -18.71 -16.44 -19.45
C TYR A 47 -19.24 -17.25 -18.27
N VAL A 48 -20.24 -18.10 -18.52
CA VAL A 48 -20.62 -19.16 -17.57
C VAL A 48 -19.61 -20.28 -17.75
N THR A 49 -18.48 -20.18 -17.05
CA THR A 49 -17.53 -21.29 -16.91
C THR A 49 -18.29 -22.47 -16.32
N THR A 50 -18.48 -23.52 -17.13
CA THR A 50 -19.12 -24.77 -16.71
C THR A 50 -18.08 -25.78 -16.20
N ASP A 51 -16.85 -25.32 -15.94
CA ASP A 51 -15.86 -26.08 -15.19
C ASP A 51 -16.20 -25.97 -13.69
N GLU A 52 -16.12 -27.11 -13.00
CA GLU A 52 -16.32 -27.35 -11.56
C GLU A 52 -16.22 -26.10 -10.67
N PRO A 53 -17.18 -25.90 -9.73
CA PRO A 53 -17.34 -24.62 -9.07
C PRO A 53 -16.11 -24.34 -8.21
N ALA A 54 -15.33 -23.32 -8.57
CA ALA A 54 -14.65 -22.56 -7.54
C ALA A 54 -15.74 -22.19 -6.53
N ASN A 55 -15.58 -22.63 -5.29
CA ASN A 55 -16.48 -22.38 -4.17
C ASN A 55 -16.42 -20.87 -3.83
N THR A 56 -16.94 -20.04 -4.74
CA THR A 56 -16.93 -18.60 -4.64
C THR A 56 -18.23 -18.19 -3.97
N ASP A 57 -18.09 -17.64 -2.77
CA ASP A 57 -19.22 -17.15 -2.01
C ASP A 57 -19.94 -16.03 -2.80
N ARG A 58 -21.20 -16.30 -3.20
CA ARG A 58 -22.08 -15.34 -3.90
C ARG A 58 -23.12 -14.72 -2.96
N SER A 59 -22.95 -14.88 -1.65
CA SER A 59 -23.83 -14.29 -0.66
C SER A 59 -23.67 -12.75 -0.63
N LYS A 60 -24.68 -12.06 -0.08
CA LYS A 60 -24.61 -10.60 0.11
C LYS A 60 -23.48 -10.18 1.06
N SER A 61 -23.02 -11.11 1.90
CA SER A 61 -21.85 -10.98 2.79
C SER A 61 -20.50 -11.04 2.08
N ALA A 62 -20.44 -11.43 0.80
CA ALA A 62 -19.20 -11.48 0.02
C ALA A 62 -18.89 -10.15 -0.71
N ALA A 63 -19.84 -9.23 -0.79
CA ALA A 63 -19.71 -7.99 -1.55
C ALA A 63 -18.88 -6.94 -0.78
N ARG A 64 -17.89 -6.33 -1.44
CA ARG A 64 -16.97 -5.33 -0.86
C ARG A 64 -16.99 -3.99 -1.60
N ILE A 65 -16.84 -2.90 -0.85
CA ILE A 65 -16.54 -1.57 -1.37
C ILE A 65 -15.06 -1.56 -1.74
N PRO A 66 -14.71 -1.29 -3.01
CA PRO A 66 -13.31 -1.24 -3.41
C PRO A 66 -12.57 -0.14 -2.63
N PRO A 67 -11.31 -0.39 -2.24
CA PRO A 67 -10.49 0.59 -1.54
C PRO A 67 -10.29 1.86 -2.37
N ALA A 68 -10.04 2.98 -1.70
CA ALA A 68 -9.84 4.26 -2.36
C ALA A 68 -8.70 4.18 -3.39
N PHE A 69 -8.90 4.81 -4.55
CA PHE A 69 -7.92 4.83 -5.62
C PHE A 69 -6.60 5.45 -5.13
N GLY A 70 -5.49 4.74 -5.28
CA GLY A 70 -4.17 5.17 -4.82
C GLY A 70 -3.87 4.90 -3.34
N SER A 71 -4.77 4.24 -2.61
CA SER A 71 -4.48 3.74 -1.27
C SER A 71 -3.49 2.56 -1.30
N PRO A 72 -2.75 2.29 -0.20
CA PRO A 72 -1.84 1.16 -0.11
C PRO A 72 -2.50 -0.20 -0.40
N THR A 73 -3.82 -0.30 -0.19
CA THR A 73 -4.62 -1.51 -0.42
C THR A 73 -5.31 -1.53 -1.78
N SER A 74 -5.09 -0.54 -2.64
CA SER A 74 -5.73 -0.43 -3.96
C SER A 74 -5.39 -1.59 -4.91
N TYR A 75 -4.25 -2.27 -4.68
CA TYR A 75 -3.77 -3.37 -5.52
C TYR A 75 -3.76 -4.73 -4.80
N THR A 76 -4.26 -4.78 -3.56
CA THR A 76 -4.31 -6.02 -2.78
C THR A 76 -5.59 -6.80 -3.09
N LEU A 77 -5.44 -8.09 -3.39
CA LEU A 77 -6.56 -8.99 -3.70
C LEU A 77 -7.52 -9.09 -2.50
N ASN A 78 -8.84 -9.04 -2.74
CA ASN A 78 -9.89 -9.02 -1.72
C ASN A 78 -9.87 -7.84 -0.73
N ALA A 79 -9.13 -6.78 -1.04
CA ALA A 79 -9.20 -5.55 -0.27
C ALA A 79 -10.52 -4.81 -0.49
N GLY A 80 -10.94 -4.09 0.54
CA GLY A 80 -12.21 -3.37 0.56
C GLY A 80 -13.05 -3.71 1.79
N GLU A 81 -13.91 -2.78 2.15
CA GLU A 81 -14.81 -2.94 3.29
C GLU A 81 -16.05 -3.75 2.88
N LEU A 82 -16.61 -4.58 3.75
CA LEU A 82 -17.83 -5.31 3.41
C LEU A 82 -18.98 -4.33 3.17
N LEU A 83 -19.73 -4.51 2.09
CA LEU A 83 -20.93 -3.72 1.79
C LEU A 83 -22.05 -3.98 2.81
N THR A 84 -22.05 -5.15 3.45
CA THR A 84 -23.01 -5.51 4.49
C THR A 84 -22.31 -6.11 5.71
N PRO A 85 -21.57 -5.30 6.49
CA PRO A 85 -20.82 -5.78 7.65
C PRO A 85 -21.71 -6.49 8.68
N ASN A 86 -22.98 -6.06 8.75
CA ASN A 86 -23.98 -6.57 9.68
C ASN A 86 -24.54 -7.96 9.31
N LEU A 87 -24.27 -8.48 8.11
CA LEU A 87 -24.68 -9.82 7.68
C LEU A 87 -23.64 -10.90 7.99
N VAL A 88 -22.42 -10.50 8.33
CA VAL A 88 -21.36 -11.41 8.76
C VAL A 88 -21.35 -11.42 10.29
N ASN A 89 -22.03 -12.39 10.90
CA ASN A 89 -21.94 -12.59 12.34
C ASN A 89 -20.50 -13.00 12.69
N GLN A 90 -19.81 -12.11 13.39
CA GLN A 90 -18.46 -12.29 13.88
C GLN A 90 -18.45 -13.12 15.15
N ASN A 91 -18.73 -14.43 15.04
CA ASN A 91 -18.12 -15.45 15.90
C ASN A 91 -18.45 -16.86 15.37
N SER A 92 -17.42 -17.54 14.85
CA SER A 92 -17.40 -18.96 14.46
C SER A 92 -18.22 -19.40 13.24
N THR A 93 -17.49 -20.01 12.31
CA THR A 93 -17.87 -20.98 11.28
C THR A 93 -19.23 -21.68 11.50
N THR A 94 -20.02 -21.79 10.42
CA THR A 94 -21.20 -22.67 10.28
C THR A 94 -22.52 -22.23 10.93
N GLY A 95 -23.45 -21.76 10.08
CA GLY A 95 -24.93 -21.82 10.14
C GLY A 95 -25.70 -21.74 11.47
N THR A 96 -26.61 -20.75 11.60
CA THR A 96 -28.06 -20.92 11.91
C THR A 96 -28.79 -19.56 12.05
N VAL A 97 -30.12 -19.59 11.88
CA VAL A 97 -31.06 -18.48 11.68
C VAL A 97 -31.72 -18.04 13.01
N ALA A 98 -31.86 -16.73 13.24
CA ALA A 98 -32.93 -16.01 14.01
C ALA A 98 -32.38 -14.61 14.39
N GLY A 99 -32.96 -13.45 14.11
CA GLY A 99 -34.35 -13.02 14.32
C GLY A 99 -34.39 -12.04 15.50
N GLY A 100 -34.27 -10.73 15.26
CA GLY A 100 -34.46 -9.69 16.29
C GLY A 100 -33.70 -8.39 16.02
N GLY A 101 -34.43 -7.30 15.74
CA GLY A 101 -33.86 -6.03 15.28
C GLY A 101 -33.10 -5.23 16.34
N VAL A 102 -32.11 -4.46 15.89
CA VAL A 102 -31.47 -3.39 16.65
C VAL A 102 -31.40 -2.16 15.73
N THR A 103 -32.16 -1.12 16.07
CA THR A 103 -32.00 0.21 15.49
C THR A 103 -30.79 0.89 16.12
N VAL A 104 -29.80 1.26 15.31
CA VAL A 104 -28.69 2.13 15.75
C VAL A 104 -28.68 3.38 14.87
N MET A 105 -28.98 4.53 15.47
CA MET A 105 -28.83 5.86 14.87
C MET A 105 -27.35 6.17 14.60
N PRO A 106 -27.01 6.93 13.55
CA PRO A 106 -25.65 7.37 13.31
C PRO A 106 -25.17 8.36 14.39
N PRO A 107 -23.89 8.34 14.80
CA PRO A 107 -23.37 9.25 15.81
C PRO A 107 -23.24 10.69 15.30
N ASN A 108 -23.53 11.62 16.21
CA ASN A 108 -23.53 13.07 16.03
C ASN A 108 -22.10 13.61 15.87
N PHE A 109 -21.83 14.38 14.81
CA PHE A 109 -20.57 15.11 14.66
C PHE A 109 -20.48 16.26 15.69
N SER A 110 -19.47 16.25 16.56
CA SER A 110 -19.01 17.43 17.28
C SER A 110 -17.49 17.36 17.52
N PRO A 111 -16.73 18.43 17.25
CA PRO A 111 -15.28 18.39 17.32
C PRO A 111 -14.76 18.66 18.73
N ASN A 112 -13.83 17.79 19.15
CA ASN A 112 -12.81 17.97 20.18
C ASN A 112 -13.24 18.06 21.65
N THR A 113 -12.72 17.15 22.50
CA THR A 113 -11.94 17.37 23.73
C THR A 113 -11.75 16.01 24.43
N GLY A 114 -10.56 15.75 24.95
CA GLY A 114 -10.08 14.45 25.42
C GLY A 114 -11.04 13.64 26.30
N GLY A 115 -11.07 12.34 26.02
CA GLY A 115 -11.73 11.33 26.81
C GLY A 115 -11.29 9.96 26.31
N SER A 116 -10.52 9.26 27.15
CA SER A 116 -10.08 7.89 26.91
C SER A 116 -11.30 6.99 26.70
N SER A 117 -11.44 6.44 25.50
CA SER A 117 -12.36 5.33 25.22
C SER A 117 -11.52 4.16 24.74
N ILE A 118 -11.27 3.23 25.66
CA ILE A 118 -10.90 1.85 25.35
C ILE A 118 -12.13 1.26 24.66
N GLY A 119 -12.19 1.39 23.35
CA GLY A 119 -13.14 0.73 22.46
C GLY A 119 -12.32 -0.19 21.58
N GLY A 120 -12.55 -1.51 21.69
CA GLY A 120 -11.78 -2.54 21.01
C GLY A 120 -11.56 -2.19 19.55
N SER A 121 -10.32 -1.87 19.21
CA SER A 121 -9.88 -1.66 17.85
C SER A 121 -10.10 -2.95 17.11
N ILE A 122 -10.85 -2.87 16.02
CA ILE A 122 -10.86 -3.91 15.00
C ILE A 122 -9.39 -4.04 14.58
N SER A 123 -8.77 -5.19 14.89
CA SER A 123 -7.36 -5.46 14.60
C SER A 123 -7.19 -5.58 13.09
N THR A 124 -7.10 -4.44 12.40
CA THR A 124 -6.36 -4.39 11.14
C THR A 124 -4.98 -4.94 11.46
N GLY A 125 -4.45 -5.90 10.70
CA GLY A 125 -3.07 -6.43 10.87
C GLY A 125 -1.99 -5.41 10.52
N TYR A 126 -2.23 -4.16 10.95
CA TYR A 126 -1.42 -2.99 10.73
C TYR A 126 -1.75 -1.93 11.78
N THR A 127 -0.73 -1.56 12.53
CA THR A 127 -0.62 -0.37 13.37
C THR A 127 0.41 0.60 12.78
N GLU A 128 0.02 1.87 12.59
CA GLU A 128 0.90 2.92 12.09
C GLU A 128 1.82 3.49 13.19
N VAL A 129 2.90 4.16 12.77
CA VAL A 129 3.79 4.86 13.70
C VAL A 129 3.31 6.30 13.90
N THR A 130 2.90 6.64 15.10
CA THR A 130 2.49 8.00 15.50
C THR A 130 3.51 8.66 16.45
N ASP A 131 3.44 9.98 16.57
CA ASP A 131 4.41 10.78 17.35
C ASP A 131 4.49 10.38 18.84
N ASP A 132 3.39 9.92 19.42
CA ASP A 132 3.31 9.49 20.81
C ASP A 132 4.03 8.16 21.07
N LEU A 133 4.30 7.36 20.04
CA LEU A 133 5.00 6.07 20.15
C LEU A 133 6.52 6.21 20.32
N TYR A 134 7.09 7.39 20.07
CA TYR A 134 8.53 7.62 20.24
C TYR A 134 8.92 7.81 21.70
N TYR A 135 9.92 7.06 22.16
CA TYR A 135 10.61 7.34 23.42
C TYR A 135 11.44 8.64 23.33
N SER A 136 11.81 9.22 24.47
CA SER A 136 12.58 10.48 24.55
C SER A 136 13.91 10.46 23.78
N GLY A 137 14.48 9.28 23.52
CA GLY A 137 15.67 9.09 22.69
C GLY A 137 15.40 8.88 21.19
N GLY A 138 14.17 9.13 20.72
CA GLY A 138 13.77 9.02 19.31
C GLY A 138 13.65 7.59 18.75
N HIS A 139 13.67 6.57 19.62
CA HIS A 139 13.47 5.18 19.23
C HIS A 139 12.01 4.77 19.47
N LEU A 140 11.55 3.78 18.72
CA LEU A 140 10.21 3.21 18.78
C LEU A 140 10.09 2.13 19.86
N GLY A 141 11.19 1.43 20.11
CA GLY A 141 11.19 0.29 20.99
C GLY A 141 12.56 -0.34 21.18
N THR A 142 12.55 -1.46 21.88
CA THR A 142 13.74 -2.30 22.13
C THR A 142 13.46 -3.71 21.64
N LEU A 143 14.36 -4.22 20.80
CA LEU A 143 14.38 -5.60 20.34
C LEU A 143 15.40 -6.39 21.16
N LYS A 144 15.00 -7.54 21.67
CA LYS A 144 15.87 -8.44 22.45
C LYS A 144 15.78 -9.86 21.92
N ILE A 145 16.93 -10.50 21.72
CA ILE A 145 17.03 -11.91 21.28
C ILE A 145 18.07 -12.60 22.17
N PRO A 146 17.66 -13.33 23.23
CA PRO A 146 18.58 -13.89 24.21
C PRO A 146 19.60 -14.88 23.66
N ALA A 147 19.22 -15.71 22.68
CA ALA A 147 20.08 -16.75 22.11
C ALA A 147 21.39 -16.20 21.51
N ILE A 148 21.35 -14.96 21.01
CA ILE A 148 22.51 -14.26 20.42
C ILE A 148 22.94 -13.05 21.28
N GLY A 149 22.45 -12.93 22.51
CA GLY A 149 22.79 -11.82 23.40
C GLY A 149 22.37 -10.42 22.90
N LEU A 150 21.45 -10.34 21.94
CA LEU A 150 21.03 -9.08 21.33
C LEU A 150 20.16 -8.27 22.29
N THR A 151 20.47 -6.99 22.46
CA THR A 151 19.53 -5.97 22.96
C THR A 151 19.81 -4.66 22.25
N VAL A 152 18.89 -4.22 21.40
CA VAL A 152 19.10 -3.06 20.53
C VAL A 152 17.88 -2.14 20.50
N LYS A 153 18.11 -0.84 20.43
CA LYS A 153 17.06 0.16 20.17
C LYS A 153 16.70 0.16 18.69
N VAL A 154 15.41 0.23 18.41
CA VAL A 154 14.87 0.26 17.06
C VAL A 154 14.30 1.64 16.77
N TYR A 155 14.71 2.22 15.65
CA TYR A 155 14.35 3.55 15.20
C TYR A 155 13.52 3.49 13.92
N GLN A 156 12.74 4.53 13.62
CA GLN A 156 11.98 4.57 12.37
C GLN A 156 12.89 4.73 11.15
N GLY A 157 12.66 3.90 10.13
CA GLY A 157 13.36 3.91 8.85
C GLY A 157 14.62 3.04 8.82
N THR A 158 15.04 2.68 7.60
CA THR A 158 16.17 1.77 7.34
C THR A 158 17.35 2.44 6.62
N GLY A 159 17.38 3.78 6.60
CA GLY A 159 18.47 4.55 6.01
C GLY A 159 19.76 4.52 6.84
N SER A 160 20.89 4.87 6.21
CA SER A 160 22.21 4.79 6.85
C SER A 160 22.35 5.58 8.16
N SER A 161 21.71 6.75 8.26
CA SER A 161 21.74 7.56 9.49
C SER A 161 20.95 6.93 10.64
N THR A 162 19.92 6.14 10.33
CA THR A 162 19.15 5.37 11.31
C THR A 162 19.92 4.12 11.73
N LEU A 163 20.43 3.35 10.76
CA LEU A 163 21.16 2.11 11.03
C LEU A 163 22.50 2.34 11.75
N ALA A 164 23.08 3.54 11.64
CA ALA A 164 24.22 3.96 12.45
C ALA A 164 23.88 4.13 13.95
N LYS A 165 22.61 4.35 14.30
CA LYS A 165 22.14 4.51 15.69
C LYS A 165 21.69 3.19 16.31
N GLY A 166 21.21 2.24 15.51
CA GLY A 166 20.74 0.93 15.94
C GLY A 166 19.96 0.22 14.85
N ALA A 167 19.02 -0.63 15.23
CA ALA A 167 18.15 -1.29 14.26
C ALA A 167 17.11 -0.30 13.70
N GLY A 168 16.64 -0.55 12.48
CA GLY A 168 15.70 0.30 11.76
C GLY A 168 14.41 -0.44 11.44
N HIS A 169 13.27 0.11 11.83
CA HIS A 169 11.96 -0.37 11.43
C HIS A 169 11.66 0.05 9.98
N PHE A 170 11.07 -0.85 9.18
CA PHE A 170 10.64 -0.52 7.83
C PHE A 170 9.40 0.37 7.88
N SER A 171 9.49 1.57 7.32
CA SER A 171 8.48 2.63 7.52
C SER A 171 7.09 2.29 6.98
N ASP A 172 7.01 1.36 6.04
CA ASP A 172 5.80 0.87 5.38
C ASP A 172 5.21 -0.38 6.06
N THR A 173 5.86 -0.90 7.11
CA THR A 173 5.39 -2.06 7.88
C THR A 173 4.77 -1.64 9.21
N SER A 174 4.06 -2.56 9.86
CA SER A 174 3.43 -2.22 11.12
C SER A 174 4.45 -2.12 12.25
N ILE A 175 4.23 -1.20 13.20
CA ILE A 175 4.97 -1.18 14.45
C ILE A 175 4.51 -2.23 15.47
N TRP A 176 3.31 -2.79 15.31
CA TRP A 176 2.66 -3.61 16.33
C TRP A 176 1.86 -4.77 15.77
N ASP A 177 0.67 -4.52 15.21
CA ASP A 177 -0.24 -5.58 14.74
C ASP A 177 0.12 -6.07 13.33
N GLY A 178 0.06 -7.38 13.11
CA GLY A 178 0.47 -8.03 11.87
C GLY A 178 1.98 -8.23 11.80
N ASN A 179 2.62 -7.75 10.73
CA ASN A 179 4.04 -7.99 10.48
C ASN A 179 4.89 -6.75 10.78
N VAL A 180 5.75 -6.87 11.80
CA VAL A 180 6.74 -5.86 12.16
C VAL A 180 8.06 -6.19 11.47
N CYS A 181 8.52 -5.34 10.56
CA CYS A 181 9.79 -5.58 9.86
C CYS A 181 10.90 -4.69 10.40
N ILE A 182 12.07 -5.28 10.68
CA ILE A 182 13.22 -4.57 11.23
C ILE A 182 14.51 -4.99 10.52
N ALA A 183 15.33 -4.03 10.12
CA ALA A 183 16.65 -4.23 9.57
C ALA A 183 17.76 -3.85 10.55
N GLY A 184 18.89 -4.53 10.47
CA GLY A 184 20.09 -4.20 11.24
C GLY A 184 21.37 -4.52 10.48
N HIS A 185 22.45 -3.83 10.81
CA HIS A 185 23.77 -4.14 10.30
C HIS A 185 24.35 -5.41 10.95
N ASN A 186 25.11 -6.20 10.19
CA ASN A 186 25.84 -7.38 10.69
C ASN A 186 27.37 -7.20 10.68
N ARG A 187 27.84 -5.96 10.46
CA ARG A 187 29.26 -5.63 10.36
C ARG A 187 29.50 -4.17 10.67
N GLY A 188 30.74 -3.86 11.02
CA GLY A 188 31.20 -2.51 11.34
C GLY A 188 31.05 -2.21 12.82
N VAL A 189 31.03 -0.93 13.18
CA VAL A 189 30.94 -0.48 14.58
C VAL A 189 29.60 -0.85 15.22
N ARG A 190 28.54 -0.95 14.42
CA ARG A 190 27.21 -1.42 14.81
C ARG A 190 26.95 -2.67 14.01
N ASP A 191 27.23 -3.82 14.59
CA ASP A 191 26.99 -5.16 14.02
C ASP A 191 25.91 -5.89 14.82
N ASP A 192 24.89 -5.15 15.27
CA ASP A 192 23.82 -5.66 16.14
C ASP A 192 23.25 -6.99 15.61
N PHE A 193 23.01 -7.12 14.30
CA PHE A 193 22.47 -8.33 13.68
C PHE A 193 23.56 -9.28 13.14
N GLY A 194 24.78 -9.20 13.67
CA GLY A 194 25.95 -10.01 13.30
C GLY A 194 25.66 -11.51 13.25
N ASP A 195 24.97 -11.97 14.29
CA ASP A 195 24.70 -13.38 14.55
C ASP A 195 23.24 -13.76 14.28
N LEU A 196 22.46 -12.89 13.61
CA LEU A 196 21.04 -13.16 13.33
C LEU A 196 20.84 -14.48 12.55
N HIS A 197 21.80 -14.82 11.69
CA HIS A 197 21.79 -16.04 10.88
C HIS A 197 22.08 -17.33 11.65
N THR A 198 22.45 -17.25 12.92
CA THR A 198 22.70 -18.41 13.78
C THR A 198 21.51 -18.77 14.65
N LEU A 199 20.40 -18.03 14.54
CA LEU A 199 19.16 -18.36 15.24
C LEU A 199 18.58 -19.67 14.72
N GLU A 200 17.85 -20.35 15.59
CA GLU A 200 17.18 -21.62 15.29
C GLU A 200 15.68 -21.50 15.58
N PRO A 201 14.83 -22.28 14.90
CA PRO A 201 13.42 -22.37 15.27
C PRO A 201 13.25 -22.73 16.75
N GLY A 202 12.38 -22.00 17.45
CA GLY A 202 12.24 -22.09 18.91
C GLY A 202 12.95 -20.97 19.69
N ASP A 203 13.90 -20.25 19.08
CA ASP A 203 14.52 -19.09 19.73
C ASP A 203 13.51 -17.96 19.94
N THR A 204 13.61 -17.28 21.08
CA THR A 204 12.66 -16.20 21.42
C THR A 204 13.14 -14.83 20.96
N VAL A 205 12.23 -14.03 20.42
CA VAL A 205 12.40 -12.62 20.10
C VAL A 205 11.42 -11.81 20.95
N THR A 206 11.89 -10.80 21.67
CA THR A 206 11.01 -9.88 22.42
C THR A 206 11.02 -8.50 21.80
N TRP A 207 9.83 -7.99 21.49
CA TRP A 207 9.63 -6.64 20.96
C TRP A 207 8.89 -5.78 22.00
N THR A 208 9.54 -4.72 22.48
CA THR A 208 8.98 -3.81 23.49
C THR A 208 8.81 -2.42 22.91
N THR A 209 7.58 -1.93 22.87
CA THR A 209 7.21 -0.58 22.41
C THR A 209 6.48 0.17 23.53
N LYS A 210 5.90 1.33 23.24
CA LYS A 210 4.95 1.98 24.17
C LYS A 210 3.56 1.35 24.19
N LEU A 211 3.24 0.51 23.20
CA LEU A 211 1.96 -0.23 23.13
C LEU A 211 1.99 -1.46 24.04
N GLY A 212 3.18 -2.00 24.30
CA GLY A 212 3.36 -3.13 25.20
C GLY A 212 4.63 -3.91 24.90
N MET A 213 4.64 -5.16 25.36
CA MET A 213 5.68 -6.14 25.08
C MET A 213 5.05 -7.37 24.45
N ARG A 214 5.62 -7.84 23.33
CA ARG A 214 5.27 -9.10 22.67
C ARG A 214 6.48 -10.02 22.63
N THR A 215 6.22 -11.32 22.77
CA THR A 215 7.23 -12.37 22.60
C THR A 215 6.85 -13.20 21.38
N TYR A 216 7.85 -13.49 20.56
CA TYR A 216 7.73 -14.26 19.34
C TYR A 216 8.69 -15.44 19.41
N GLU A 217 8.34 -16.53 18.74
CA GLU A 217 9.19 -17.69 18.54
C GLU A 217 9.66 -17.75 17.08
N VAL A 218 10.97 -17.88 16.86
CA VAL A 218 11.54 -18.04 15.52
C VAL A 218 10.97 -19.29 14.87
N VAL A 219 10.49 -19.14 13.63
CA VAL A 219 9.95 -20.24 12.81
C VAL A 219 10.79 -20.52 11.57
N SER A 220 11.54 -19.53 11.07
CA SER A 220 12.42 -19.70 9.92
C SER A 220 13.62 -18.76 9.94
N VAL A 221 14.73 -19.22 9.35
CA VAL A 221 15.94 -18.46 9.03
C VAL A 221 16.34 -18.78 7.61
N GLU A 222 16.24 -17.79 6.73
CA GLU A 222 16.38 -17.99 5.29
C GLU A 222 17.33 -16.98 4.66
N LYS A 223 17.96 -17.41 3.57
CA LYS A 223 18.77 -16.53 2.72
C LYS A 223 17.96 -16.13 1.50
N VAL A 224 17.54 -14.87 1.46
CA VAL A 224 16.69 -14.33 0.40
C VAL A 224 17.44 -13.33 -0.48
N LEU A 225 16.91 -13.03 -1.65
CA LEU A 225 17.42 -11.94 -2.48
C LEU A 225 17.14 -10.59 -1.82
N GLU A 226 18.04 -9.65 -2.01
CA GLU A 226 17.88 -8.26 -1.55
C GLU A 226 16.65 -7.57 -2.15
N THR A 227 16.23 -8.01 -3.33
CA THR A 227 15.04 -7.51 -4.04
C THR A 227 13.76 -8.25 -3.67
N ASP A 228 13.84 -9.29 -2.84
CA ASP A 228 12.66 -10.01 -2.38
C ASP A 228 12.12 -9.32 -1.12
N THR A 229 11.00 -8.62 -1.31
CA THR A 229 10.28 -7.91 -0.25
C THR A 229 8.92 -8.55 0.04
N SER A 230 8.64 -9.75 -0.46
CA SER A 230 7.33 -10.37 -0.30
C SER A 230 6.98 -10.60 1.17
N ASP A 231 7.97 -10.96 1.98
CA ASP A 231 7.84 -11.20 3.42
C ASP A 231 7.75 -9.93 4.29
N THR A 232 7.74 -8.73 3.69
CA THR A 232 7.39 -7.49 4.42
C THR A 232 5.90 -7.17 4.38
N ALA A 233 5.11 -7.98 3.67
CA ALA A 233 3.67 -7.81 3.59
C ALA A 233 2.99 -7.94 4.95
N ALA A 234 1.88 -7.23 5.13
CA ALA A 234 1.04 -7.35 6.32
C ALA A 234 0.44 -8.76 6.43
N THR A 235 0.30 -9.23 7.67
CA THR A 235 -0.22 -10.56 8.00
C THR A 235 -1.38 -10.48 8.97
N SER A 236 -2.22 -11.50 8.99
CA SER A 236 -3.36 -11.58 9.92
C SER A 236 -2.94 -12.01 11.32
N ASP A 237 -1.87 -12.79 11.43
CA ASP A 237 -1.19 -13.14 12.66
C ASP A 237 -0.09 -12.11 12.98
N ASN A 238 0.27 -12.00 14.26
CA ASN A 238 1.36 -11.15 14.69
C ASN A 238 2.70 -11.87 14.47
N ARG A 239 3.57 -11.26 13.70
CA ARG A 239 4.92 -11.75 13.42
C ARG A 239 5.92 -10.62 13.38
N ILE A 240 7.18 -10.97 13.55
CA ILE A 240 8.31 -10.07 13.41
C ILE A 240 9.28 -10.65 12.39
N THR A 241 9.62 -9.85 11.39
CA THR A 241 10.52 -10.22 10.30
C THR A 241 11.79 -9.39 10.39
N LEU A 242 12.93 -10.05 10.56
CA LEU A 242 14.23 -9.43 10.80
C LEU A 242 15.15 -9.61 9.61
N TYR A 243 15.79 -8.53 9.16
CA TYR A 243 16.68 -8.54 8.00
C TYR A 243 18.09 -8.08 8.33
N THR A 244 19.08 -8.78 7.78
CA THR A 244 20.45 -8.27 7.71
C THR A 244 21.17 -8.68 6.43
N CYS A 245 22.33 -8.09 6.14
CA CYS A 245 23.13 -8.43 4.97
C CYS A 245 23.73 -9.83 5.10
N VAL A 246 23.98 -10.51 3.97
CA VAL A 246 24.90 -11.66 3.96
C VAL A 246 26.32 -11.16 3.73
N ARG A 247 27.27 -11.63 4.55
CA ARG A 247 28.68 -11.24 4.45
C ARG A 247 29.23 -11.56 3.05
N ASP A 248 29.92 -10.58 2.46
CA ASP A 248 30.53 -10.63 1.13
C ASP A 248 29.57 -10.97 -0.03
N GLN A 249 28.26 -10.87 0.21
CA GLN A 249 27.23 -11.27 -0.75
C GLN A 249 26.13 -10.20 -0.82
N ARG A 250 26.44 -9.08 -1.48
CA ARG A 250 25.56 -7.89 -1.53
C ARG A 250 24.13 -8.17 -2.01
N ALA A 251 23.96 -9.17 -2.86
CA ALA A 251 22.68 -9.52 -3.49
C ALA A 251 21.73 -10.28 -2.55
N TYR A 252 22.19 -10.67 -1.36
CA TYR A 252 21.43 -11.49 -0.44
C TYR A 252 21.23 -10.83 0.92
N ARG A 253 20.16 -11.23 1.59
CA ARG A 253 19.85 -10.92 2.98
C ARG A 253 19.63 -12.21 3.76
N TRP A 254 20.01 -12.20 5.02
CA TRP A 254 19.43 -13.12 5.99
C TRP A 254 18.09 -12.54 6.43
N MET A 255 17.06 -13.36 6.37
CA MET A 255 15.71 -13.08 6.81
C MET A 255 15.36 -14.07 7.92
N VAL A 256 14.90 -13.56 9.06
CA VAL A 256 14.40 -14.39 10.16
C VAL A 256 12.95 -14.01 10.40
N GLN A 257 12.07 -15.00 10.45
CA GLN A 257 10.67 -14.80 10.79
C GLN A 257 10.37 -15.45 12.12
N ALA A 258 9.64 -14.73 12.97
CA ALA A 258 9.16 -15.22 14.25
C ALA A 258 7.68 -14.85 14.45
N VAL A 259 6.89 -15.75 15.04
CA VAL A 259 5.43 -15.61 15.24
C VAL A 259 5.12 -15.48 16.73
N GLU A 260 4.13 -14.65 17.09
CA GLU A 260 3.76 -14.38 18.50
C GLU A 260 3.31 -15.66 19.23
N ILE A 261 3.71 -15.77 20.51
CA ILE A 261 3.36 -16.89 21.42
C ILE A 261 2.62 -16.44 22.69
#